data_AF-A0A075R3U7-F1
#
_entry.id   AF-A0A075R3U7-F1
#
_cell.length_a   1.000
_cell.length_b   1.000
_cell.length_c   1.000
_cell.angle_alpha   90.00
_cell.angle_beta   90.00
_cell.angle_gamma   90.00
#
_symmetry.space_group_name_H-M   'P 1'
#
loop_
_entity.id
_entity.type
_entity.pdbx_description
1 polymer ?
#
loop_
_entity_poly.entity_id
_entity_poly.type
_entity_poly.pdbx_seq_one_letter_code
_entity_poly.pdbx_strand_id
1 'polypeptide(L)'
;MTRTIKVTIHSFDKIKENLADLNELKLYEEANGKVLEAEIESDGYAIVDITEEEYIELAPDEYELMIMEWKVAGKIDELILETMSDPNDDKAMLYRGVDPIGTVKIEPVSLPKKLVEQLAKAWFSTPKPAIEPKINEKE
;
A
#
# COMPACT_ATOMS: atom_id res chain seq x y z
N MET A 1 -10.98 -4.39 8.33
CA MET A 1 -11.36 -2.99 8.00
C MET A 1 -11.15 -2.77 6.52
N THR A 2 -12.15 -2.23 5.82
CA THR A 2 -12.10 -2.05 4.36
C THR A 2 -11.07 -1.01 3.92
N ARG A 3 -10.32 -1.33 2.86
CA ARG A 3 -9.30 -0.50 2.20
C ARG A 3 -9.40 -0.66 0.70
N THR A 4 -9.12 0.43 -0.02
CA THR A 4 -8.87 0.37 -1.46
C THR A 4 -7.50 -0.24 -1.73
N ILE A 5 -7.45 -1.27 -2.58
CA ILE A 5 -6.23 -1.95 -3.00
C ILE A 5 -6.15 -2.02 -4.53
N LYS A 6 -4.97 -2.25 -5.07
CA LYS A 6 -4.77 -2.71 -6.44
C LYS A 6 -4.21 -4.12 -6.39
N VAL A 7 -4.83 -5.06 -7.10
CA VAL A 7 -4.33 -6.43 -7.19
C VAL A 7 -3.10 -6.45 -8.11
N THR A 8 -2.00 -7.03 -7.64
CA THR A 8 -0.68 -6.97 -8.29
C THR A 8 0.02 -8.33 -8.31
N ILE A 9 -0.73 -9.39 -8.61
CA ILE A 9 -0.20 -10.76 -8.65
C ILE A 9 0.85 -10.86 -9.76
N HIS A 10 2.08 -11.23 -9.37
CA HIS A 10 3.23 -11.35 -10.29
C HIS A 10 3.45 -12.78 -10.79
N SER A 11 3.03 -13.80 -10.03
CA SER A 11 3.03 -15.20 -10.45
C SER A 11 1.81 -15.88 -9.87
N PHE A 12 1.11 -16.63 -10.73
CA PHE A 12 -0.04 -17.43 -10.33
C PHE A 12 0.33 -18.85 -9.94
N ASP A 13 1.61 -19.24 -10.02
CA ASP A 13 2.03 -20.63 -9.81
C ASP A 13 1.76 -21.07 -8.37
N LYS A 14 2.09 -20.20 -7.39
CA LYS A 14 1.80 -20.44 -5.98
C LYS A 14 0.30 -20.50 -5.69
N ILE A 15 -0.49 -19.66 -6.36
CA ILE A 15 -1.93 -19.66 -6.21
C ILE A 15 -2.47 -21.00 -6.71
N LYS A 16 -2.10 -21.40 -7.94
CA LYS A 16 -2.50 -22.68 -8.57
C LYS A 16 -2.21 -23.91 -7.71
N GLU A 17 -1.08 -23.94 -7.01
CA GLU A 17 -0.71 -25.06 -6.13
C GLU A 17 -1.67 -25.23 -4.95
N ASN A 18 -2.37 -24.16 -4.54
CA ASN A 18 -3.25 -24.14 -3.38
C ASN A 18 -4.75 -24.13 -3.74
N LEU A 19 -5.11 -23.96 -5.01
CA LEU A 19 -6.51 -23.95 -5.44
C LEU A 19 -7.10 -25.37 -5.49
N ALA A 20 -8.34 -25.49 -5.03
CA ALA A 20 -9.12 -26.73 -5.11
C ALA A 20 -9.81 -26.89 -6.48
N ASP A 21 -10.16 -25.78 -7.13
CA ASP A 21 -10.76 -25.72 -8.48
C ASP A 21 -9.99 -24.76 -9.39
N LEU A 22 -9.75 -25.17 -10.64
CA LEU A 22 -9.14 -24.34 -11.68
C LEU A 22 -10.02 -23.13 -12.07
N ASN A 23 -11.33 -23.18 -11.82
CA ASN A 23 -12.21 -22.04 -12.05
C ASN A 23 -11.90 -20.86 -11.10
N GLU A 24 -11.41 -21.14 -9.89
CA GLU A 24 -11.02 -20.09 -8.92
C GLU A 24 -9.87 -19.26 -9.46
N LEU A 25 -8.94 -19.86 -10.22
CA LEU A 25 -7.82 -19.14 -10.84
C LEU A 25 -8.31 -17.99 -11.73
N LYS A 26 -9.43 -18.18 -12.42
CA LYS A 26 -10.00 -17.17 -13.31
C LYS A 26 -10.40 -15.92 -12.54
N LEU A 27 -10.87 -16.05 -11.30
CA LEU A 27 -11.20 -14.92 -10.44
C LEU A 27 -9.96 -14.08 -10.14
N TYR A 28 -8.84 -14.72 -9.80
CA TYR A 28 -7.57 -14.03 -9.57
C TYR A 28 -7.04 -13.36 -10.84
N GLU A 29 -7.11 -14.03 -11.98
CA GLU A 29 -6.69 -13.49 -13.28
C GLU A 29 -7.53 -12.27 -13.68
N GLU A 30 -8.85 -12.34 -13.47
CA GLU A 30 -9.77 -11.23 -13.76
C GLU A 30 -9.63 -10.07 -12.78
N ALA A 31 -9.28 -10.33 -11.52
CA ALA A 31 -9.04 -9.30 -10.52
C ALA A 31 -7.70 -8.58 -10.71
N ASN A 32 -6.69 -9.26 -11.27
CA ASN A 32 -5.34 -8.73 -11.36
C ASN A 32 -5.29 -7.39 -12.15
N GLY A 33 -4.60 -6.41 -11.58
CA GLY A 33 -4.48 -5.04 -12.11
C GLY A 33 -5.68 -4.12 -11.81
N LYS A 34 -6.80 -4.63 -11.29
CA LYS A 34 -7.95 -3.80 -10.90
C LYS A 34 -7.74 -3.15 -9.53
N VAL A 35 -8.37 -2.00 -9.35
CA VAL A 35 -8.50 -1.33 -8.06
C VAL A 35 -9.84 -1.74 -7.44
N LEU A 36 -9.80 -2.35 -6.26
CA LEU A 36 -10.95 -2.96 -5.58
C LEU A 36 -10.97 -2.55 -4.11
N GLU A 37 -12.12 -2.68 -3.46
CA GLU A 37 -12.21 -2.60 -2.01
C GLU A 37 -11.97 -3.98 -1.41
N ALA A 38 -11.18 -4.02 -0.33
CA ALA A 38 -10.81 -5.26 0.34
C ALA A 38 -10.87 -5.11 1.86
N GLU A 39 -11.29 -6.16 2.56
CA GLU A 39 -11.09 -6.28 3.99
C GLU A 39 -9.65 -6.74 4.26
N ILE A 40 -8.89 -5.94 5.00
CA ILE A 40 -7.53 -6.32 5.41
C ILE A 40 -7.59 -6.99 6.78
N GLU A 41 -7.16 -8.25 6.81
CA GLU A 41 -7.06 -9.11 7.99
C GLU A 41 -5.85 -8.76 8.85
N SER A 42 -5.85 -9.26 10.10
CA SER A 42 -4.81 -8.92 11.09
C SER A 42 -3.42 -9.47 10.76
N ASP A 43 -3.35 -10.51 9.93
CA ASP A 43 -2.13 -11.13 9.40
C ASP A 43 -1.67 -10.48 8.08
N GLY A 44 -2.44 -9.53 7.56
CA GLY A 44 -2.13 -8.76 6.35
C GLY A 44 -2.71 -9.33 5.07
N TYR A 45 -3.44 -10.45 5.11
CA TYR A 45 -4.18 -10.93 3.95
C TYR A 45 -5.33 -9.98 3.62
N ALA A 46 -5.65 -9.86 2.33
CA ALA A 46 -6.75 -9.03 1.85
C ALA A 46 -7.85 -9.91 1.24
N ILE A 47 -9.07 -9.76 1.75
CA ILE A 47 -10.26 -10.44 1.24
C ILE A 47 -11.02 -9.49 0.31
N VAL A 48 -11.24 -9.91 -0.93
CA VAL A 48 -12.00 -9.16 -1.92
C VAL A 48 -13.22 -9.97 -2.33
N ASP A 49 -14.40 -9.45 -1.99
CA ASP A 49 -15.66 -10.02 -2.44
C ASP A 49 -15.87 -9.67 -3.93
N ILE A 50 -15.92 -10.70 -4.78
CA ILE A 50 -16.16 -10.56 -6.23
C ILE A 50 -17.66 -10.61 -6.50
N THR A 51 -18.36 -11.53 -5.84
CA THR A 51 -19.83 -11.66 -5.82
C THR A 51 -20.30 -11.97 -4.40
N GLU A 52 -21.60 -12.15 -4.18
CA GLU A 52 -22.13 -12.55 -2.86
C GLU A 52 -21.67 -13.96 -2.43
N GLU A 53 -21.22 -14.79 -3.37
CA GLU A 53 -20.82 -16.18 -3.13
C GLU A 53 -19.33 -16.44 -3.42
N GLU A 54 -18.65 -15.53 -4.11
CA GLU A 54 -17.26 -15.68 -4.54
C GLU A 54 -16.39 -14.55 -3.99
N TYR A 55 -15.27 -14.92 -3.37
CA TYR A 55 -14.23 -14.01 -2.93
C TYR A 55 -12.86 -14.52 -3.34
N ILE A 56 -11.88 -13.63 -3.36
CA ILE A 56 -10.46 -13.98 -3.46
C ILE A 56 -9.72 -13.51 -2.22
N GLU A 57 -8.72 -14.28 -1.82
CA GLU A 57 -7.82 -13.97 -0.72
C GLU A 57 -6.44 -13.69 -1.27
N LEU A 58 -5.91 -12.50 -0.99
CA LEU A 58 -4.64 -12.03 -1.53
C LEU A 58 -3.61 -11.93 -0.42
N ALA A 59 -2.46 -12.56 -0.62
CA ALA A 59 -1.33 -12.41 0.28
C ALA A 59 -0.78 -10.97 0.27
N PRO A 60 -0.04 -10.54 1.31
CA PRO A 60 0.50 -9.17 1.40
C PRO A 60 1.38 -8.73 0.20
N ASP A 61 1.95 -9.66 -0.56
CA ASP A 61 2.76 -9.39 -1.76
C ASP A 61 1.97 -9.45 -3.08
N GLU A 62 0.66 -9.74 -3.01
CA GLU A 62 -0.24 -9.88 -4.16
C GLU A 62 -1.15 -8.66 -4.36
N TYR A 63 -1.03 -7.65 -3.51
CA TYR A 63 -1.73 -6.39 -3.65
C TYR A 63 -0.90 -5.19 -3.16
N GLU A 64 -1.32 -4.01 -3.58
CA GLU A 64 -0.79 -2.74 -3.12
C GLU A 64 -1.91 -1.89 -2.54
N LEU A 65 -1.69 -1.31 -1.36
CA LEU A 65 -2.63 -0.35 -0.80
C LEU A 65 -2.70 0.92 -1.68
N MET A 66 -3.92 1.39 -1.91
CA MET A 66 -4.19 2.54 -2.77
C MET A 66 -4.86 3.66 -1.98
N ILE A 67 -4.38 4.88 -2.19
CA ILE A 67 -4.99 6.12 -1.72
C ILE A 67 -5.44 6.85 -2.98
N MET A 68 -6.71 6.71 -3.36
CA MET A 68 -7.22 7.25 -4.63
C MET A 68 -7.61 8.74 -4.56
N GLU A 69 -7.62 9.31 -3.36
CA GLU A 69 -7.88 10.73 -3.12
C GLU A 69 -6.61 11.45 -2.71
N TRP A 70 -6.45 12.69 -3.14
CA TRP A 70 -5.39 13.55 -2.63
C TRP A 70 -5.53 13.77 -1.12
N LYS A 71 -4.48 13.44 -0.37
CA LYS A 71 -4.36 13.68 1.07
C LYS A 71 -3.25 14.67 1.33
N VAL A 72 -3.43 15.53 2.32
CA VAL A 72 -2.38 16.48 2.75
C VAL A 72 -1.23 15.71 3.40
N ALA A 73 -0.05 15.77 2.79
CA ALA A 73 1.19 15.18 3.28
C ALA A 73 2.03 16.17 4.11
N GLY A 74 1.86 17.48 3.87
CA GLY A 74 2.59 18.51 4.59
C GLY A 74 2.22 19.92 4.14
N LYS A 75 2.79 20.92 4.80
CA LYS A 75 2.64 22.34 4.44
C LYS A 75 3.99 23.04 4.57
N ILE A 76 4.30 23.91 3.60
CA ILE A 76 5.49 24.76 3.58
C ILE A 76 5.00 26.16 3.22
N ASP A 77 5.01 27.07 4.19
CA ASP A 77 4.39 28.40 4.07
C ASP A 77 2.93 28.31 3.55
N GLU A 78 2.63 28.93 2.41
CA GLU A 78 1.31 28.90 1.77
C GLU A 78 1.11 27.66 0.86
N LEU A 79 2.15 26.86 0.64
CA LEU A 79 2.09 25.66 -0.20
C LEU A 79 1.65 24.45 0.63
N ILE A 80 0.64 23.74 0.14
CA ILE A 80 0.16 22.47 0.69
C ILE A 80 0.69 21.35 -0.21
N LEU A 81 1.47 20.44 0.37
CA LEU A 81 1.92 19.23 -0.30
C LEU A 81 0.82 18.18 -0.16
N GLU A 82 0.33 17.67 -1.28
CA GLU A 82 -0.66 16.59 -1.31
C GLU A 82 -0.06 15.34 -1.96
N THR A 83 -0.55 14.18 -1.54
CA THR A 83 -0.15 12.89 -2.10
C THR A 83 -1.34 11.96 -2.31
N MET A 84 -1.22 11.08 -3.29
CA MET A 84 -2.11 9.96 -3.56
C MET A 84 -1.30 8.83 -4.20
N SER A 85 -1.86 7.62 -4.28
CA SER A 85 -1.22 6.54 -5.06
C SER A 85 -1.19 6.88 -6.55
N ASP A 86 -0.12 6.52 -7.24
CA ASP A 86 -0.08 6.69 -8.70
C ASP A 86 -1.00 5.65 -9.38
N PRO A 87 -2.03 6.06 -10.13
CA PRO A 87 -2.92 5.11 -10.80
C PRO A 87 -2.21 4.30 -11.90
N ASN A 88 -1.09 4.80 -12.43
CA ASN A 88 -0.34 4.16 -13.51
C ASN A 88 0.85 3.33 -13.00
N ASP A 89 1.26 3.51 -11.74
CA ASP A 89 2.36 2.78 -11.11
C ASP A 89 2.01 2.43 -9.66
N ASP A 90 1.61 1.17 -9.42
CA ASP A 90 1.24 0.65 -8.09
C ASP A 90 2.36 0.75 -7.05
N LYS A 91 3.61 0.93 -7.48
CA LYS A 91 4.78 1.03 -6.62
C LYS A 91 5.19 2.48 -6.36
N ALA A 92 4.40 3.44 -6.83
CA ALA A 92 4.67 4.86 -6.67
C ALA A 92 3.51 5.65 -6.05
N MET A 93 3.86 6.83 -5.56
CA MET A 93 2.97 7.85 -5.03
C MET A 93 3.14 9.12 -5.84
N LEU A 94 2.03 9.72 -6.25
CA LEU A 94 2.05 11.05 -6.82
C LEU A 94 2.12 12.10 -5.71
N TYR A 95 2.90 13.15 -5.95
CA TYR A 95 3.00 14.32 -5.09
C TYR A 95 2.78 15.58 -5.90
N ARG A 96 1.94 16.48 -5.41
CA ARG A 96 1.72 17.79 -6.02
C ARG A 96 1.75 18.89 -4.96
N GLY A 97 2.04 20.11 -5.39
CA GLY A 97 1.92 21.30 -4.55
C GLY A 97 0.69 22.10 -4.94
N VAL A 98 -0.17 22.41 -3.98
CA VAL A 98 -1.36 23.26 -4.18
C VAL A 98 -1.32 24.47 -3.25
N ASP A 99 -2.00 25.56 -3.63
CA ASP A 99 -2.24 26.69 -2.74
C ASP A 99 -3.45 26.43 -1.80
N PRO A 100 -3.77 27.32 -0.83
CA PRO A 100 -4.83 27.07 0.16
C PRO A 100 -6.24 26.97 -0.42
N ILE A 101 -6.45 27.38 -1.67
CA ILE A 101 -7.73 27.24 -2.39
C ILE A 101 -7.75 26.04 -3.35
N GLY A 102 -6.68 25.24 -3.37
CA GLY A 102 -6.59 23.99 -4.14
C GLY A 102 -6.04 24.14 -5.56
N THR A 103 -5.47 25.29 -5.92
CA THR A 103 -4.86 25.49 -7.24
C THR A 103 -3.48 24.83 -7.28
N VAL A 104 -3.23 23.99 -8.28
CA VAL A 104 -1.91 23.37 -8.51
C VAL A 104 -0.86 24.44 -8.80
N LYS A 105 0.22 24.46 -8.01
CA LYS A 105 1.41 25.31 -8.19
C LYS A 105 2.65 24.51 -8.57
N ILE A 106 2.69 23.24 -8.18
CA ILE A 106 3.72 22.29 -8.57
C ILE A 106 3.01 21.08 -9.15
N GLU A 107 3.31 20.80 -10.42
CA GLU A 107 2.73 19.67 -11.15
C GLU A 107 2.99 18.34 -10.43
N PRO A 108 2.08 17.35 -10.55
CA PRO A 108 2.27 16.04 -9.96
C PRO A 108 3.57 15.35 -10.41
N VAL A 109 4.33 14.83 -9.45
CA VAL A 109 5.52 14.02 -9.67
C VAL A 109 5.34 12.66 -9.02
N SER A 110 5.64 11.60 -9.76
CA SER A 110 5.58 10.23 -9.27
C SER A 110 6.90 9.85 -8.59
N LEU A 111 6.81 9.33 -7.37
CA LEU A 111 7.94 8.90 -6.56
C LEU A 111 7.72 7.47 -6.04
N PRO A 112 8.71 6.56 -6.14
CA PRO A 112 8.56 5.19 -5.64
C PRO A 112 8.25 5.15 -4.14
N LYS A 113 7.24 4.37 -3.74
CA LYS A 113 6.83 4.14 -2.34
C LYS A 113 8.02 3.75 -1.45
N LYS A 114 8.86 2.83 -1.93
CA LYS A 114 10.05 2.38 -1.21
C LYS A 114 11.06 3.49 -0.94
N LEU A 115 11.22 4.43 -1.88
CA LEU A 115 12.09 5.59 -1.68
C LEU A 115 11.51 6.53 -0.61
N VAL A 116 10.21 6.80 -0.69
CA VAL A 116 9.50 7.60 0.33
C VAL A 116 9.63 6.97 1.71
N GLU A 117 9.41 5.66 1.83
CA GLU A 117 9.56 4.90 3.08
C GLU A 117 10.99 4.99 3.62
N GLN A 118 12.01 4.85 2.76
CA GLN A 118 13.41 4.97 3.16
C GLN A 118 13.76 6.36 3.67
N LEU A 119 13.30 7.41 3.00
CA LEU A 119 13.50 8.80 3.44
C LEU A 119 12.78 9.05 4.76
N ALA A 120 11.54 8.57 4.91
CA ALA A 120 10.78 8.70 6.14
C ALA A 120 11.51 8.01 7.31
N LYS A 121 12.03 6.80 7.08
CA LYS A 121 12.83 6.08 8.08
C LYS A 121 14.11 6.82 8.42
N ALA A 122 14.86 7.27 7.42
CA ALA A 122 16.16 7.91 7.61
C ALA A 122 16.06 9.25 8.36
N TRP A 123 15.01 10.04 8.11
CA TRP A 123 14.90 11.40 8.66
C TRP A 123 14.01 11.50 9.90
N PHE A 124 13.03 10.60 10.07
CA PHE A 124 12.02 10.73 11.12
C PHE A 124 11.95 9.53 12.08
N SER A 125 12.67 8.44 11.84
CA SER A 125 12.71 7.36 12.83
C SER A 125 13.56 7.79 14.03
N THR A 126 12.96 7.72 15.21
CA THR A 126 13.70 7.83 16.46
C THR A 126 14.62 6.61 16.62
N PRO A 127 15.90 6.81 17.00
CA PRO A 127 16.78 5.69 17.31
C PRO A 127 16.15 4.84 18.41
N LYS A 128 16.11 3.51 18.24
CA LYS A 128 15.75 2.63 19.36
C LYS A 128 16.74 2.88 20.50
N PRO A 129 16.28 3.11 21.74
CA PRO A 129 17.18 3.21 22.88
C PRO A 129 18.04 1.94 22.94
N ALA A 130 19.34 2.12 23.11
CA ALA A 130 20.25 1.00 23.28
C ALA A 130 19.79 0.18 24.49
N ILE A 131 19.47 -1.09 24.28
CA ILE A 131 19.18 -2.01 25.37
C ILE A 131 20.53 -2.28 26.03
N GLU A 132 20.78 -1.65 27.18
CA GLU A 132 21.95 -1.98 27.99
C GLU A 132 21.88 -3.48 28.34
N PRO A 133 22.97 -4.24 28.14
CA PRO A 133 22.98 -5.65 28.49
C PRO A 133 22.76 -5.75 30.00
N LYS A 134 21.71 -6.47 30.41
CA LYS A 134 21.52 -6.85 31.81
C LYS A 134 22.73 -7.70 32.22
N ILE A 135 23.63 -7.11 33.00
CA ILE A 135 24.69 -7.86 33.67
C ILE A 135 23.97 -8.76 34.67
N ASN A 136 23.99 -10.06 34.38
CA ASN A 136 23.41 -11.08 35.23
C ASN A 136 24.38 -11.26 36.42
N GLU A 137 24.15 -10.52 37.50
CA GLU A 137 24.83 -10.80 38.78
C GLU A 137 24.38 -12.18 39.25
N LYS A 138 25.27 -13.16 39.05
CA LYS A 138 25.17 -14.46 39.71
C LYS A 138 25.71 -14.29 41.13
N GLU A 139 24.83 -14.44 42.12
CA GLU A 139 25.19 -14.90 43.47
C GLU A 139 24.76 -16.35 43.65
#